data_AF-A0A2N2IP88-F1
#
_entry.id   AF-A0A2N2IP88-F1
#
_cell.length_a   1.000
_cell.length_b   1.000
_cell.length_c   1.000
_cell.angle_alpha   90.00
_cell.angle_beta   90.00
_cell.angle_gamma   90.00
#
_symmetry.space_group_name_H-M   'P 1'
#
loop_
_entity.id
_entity.type
_entity.pdbx_description
1 polymer ?
#
loop_
_entity_poly.entity_id
_entity_poly.type
_entity_poly.pdbx_seq_one_letter_code
_entity_poly.pdbx_strand_id
1 'polypeptide(L)'
;MNLNYQPPNHPIAEMNLTPLVDVMMVLMIIFMVTSPIDPTGIDLTLPDAQSAPVPRAPDTLVVAMDAELRIRAAVGEETAREATLETLPAVLQKHFPGRVKAHVKADRSLTVQDFMTLLVRLNASGITQIGILAAGDATGGGARQAGARRTAEGARAPRRTLERRRIIRNTMKIALFGVTTHNLKDIDVEIPWGKITAIVGVSGSGKSSLAHDTLYVEGQLRYLETLSLRMRPWFSGRLIRPQVRWAAGLSPTVLVSQKAQTWADATCVSDALETSHHLRFLFTHLGVVRCPDCGLEVRSSDVADVVAHCAALPPGTRLWVTAPFFRELDDALLRDLLETGFTRVFAGDREHDLEEPGQPAPIGPFSVVVDRVVTRQGQQSRLAGSVEQAFRIAGGQVQIRTPEEVTTFSTRPQCAGCGRVFARKTPRLFSRDPETGGGCPA
;
A
#
# COMPACT_ATOMS: atom_id res chain seq x y z
N MET A 1 18.36 31.21 -39.82
CA MET A 1 18.96 32.05 -38.76
C MET A 1 17.96 33.12 -38.38
N ASN A 2 17.33 32.99 -37.21
CA ASN A 2 16.47 34.01 -36.62
C ASN A 2 17.08 34.36 -35.25
N LEU A 3 17.52 35.61 -35.13
CA LEU A 3 18.47 36.13 -34.14
C LEU A 3 17.78 36.91 -33.00
N ASN A 4 16.54 36.57 -32.63
CA ASN A 4 15.74 37.44 -31.76
C ASN A 4 15.00 36.73 -30.60
N TYR A 5 15.65 35.76 -29.95
CA TYR A 5 15.19 35.27 -28.66
C TYR A 5 16.32 35.37 -27.63
N GLN A 6 16.30 36.44 -26.82
CA GLN A 6 17.04 36.54 -25.58
C GLN A 6 16.05 36.31 -24.42
N PRO A 7 16.21 35.26 -23.61
CA PRO A 7 15.44 35.15 -22.37
C PRO A 7 15.96 36.19 -21.35
N PRO A 8 15.09 36.76 -20.50
CA PRO A 8 15.48 37.74 -19.51
C PRO A 8 16.31 37.09 -18.39
N ASN A 9 17.35 37.81 -17.96
CA ASN A 9 18.12 37.50 -16.74
C ASN A 9 17.17 37.50 -15.53
N HIS A 10 16.92 36.32 -14.97
CA HIS A 10 16.34 36.23 -13.63
C HIS A 10 17.44 36.42 -12.58
N PRO A 11 17.21 37.22 -11.54
CA PRO A 11 18.09 37.26 -10.38
C PRO A 11 18.13 35.87 -9.76
N ILE A 12 19.34 35.34 -9.55
CA ILE A 12 19.56 34.11 -8.80
C ILE A 12 19.21 34.43 -7.35
N ALA A 13 17.95 34.19 -6.97
CA ALA A 13 17.61 34.01 -5.58
C ALA A 13 18.26 32.68 -5.17
N GLU A 14 19.33 32.76 -4.37
CA GLU A 14 19.83 31.60 -3.66
C GLU A 14 18.68 31.06 -2.80
N MET A 15 18.11 29.92 -3.23
CA MET A 15 17.15 29.18 -2.42
C MET A 15 17.87 28.76 -1.15
N ASN A 16 17.36 29.25 -0.02
CA ASN A 16 17.74 28.73 1.29
C ASN A 16 17.20 27.29 1.40
N LEU A 17 17.97 26.33 0.90
CA LEU A 17 17.69 24.91 0.98
C LEU A 17 17.94 24.47 2.42
N THR A 18 16.91 24.47 3.26
CA THR A 18 16.87 23.50 4.35
C THR A 18 16.72 22.12 3.69
N PRO A 19 17.68 21.19 3.85
CA PRO A 19 17.63 19.90 3.20
C PRO A 19 16.33 19.18 3.58
N LEU A 20 15.59 18.69 2.57
CA LEU A 20 14.31 18.01 2.72
C LEU A 20 14.37 16.83 3.71
N VAL A 21 15.58 16.30 3.95
CA VAL A 21 15.89 15.31 5.00
C VAL A 21 15.40 15.79 6.37
N ASP A 22 15.60 17.04 6.74
CA ASP A 22 15.23 17.55 8.06
C ASP A 22 13.71 17.63 8.22
N VAL A 23 13.01 18.07 7.17
CA VAL A 23 11.53 18.14 7.16
C VAL A 23 10.91 16.74 7.14
N MET A 24 11.47 15.82 6.35
CA MET A 24 11.04 14.43 6.30
C MET A 24 11.29 13.70 7.62
N MET A 25 12.42 13.96 8.28
CA MET A 25 12.74 13.36 9.57
C MET A 25 11.74 13.81 10.63
N VAL A 26 11.40 15.10 10.66
CA VAL A 26 10.39 15.64 11.59
C VAL A 26 9.01 15.05 11.31
N LEU A 27 8.59 14.95 10.04
CA LEU A 27 7.29 14.35 9.68
C LEU A 27 7.22 12.86 10.00
N MET A 28 8.29 12.10 9.78
CA MET A 28 8.33 10.67 10.15
C MET A 28 8.22 10.48 11.66
N ILE A 29 8.90 11.32 12.44
CA ILE A 29 8.81 11.28 13.91
C ILE A 29 7.38 11.58 14.35
N ILE A 30 6.71 12.58 13.75
CA ILE A 30 5.32 12.89 14.06
C ILE A 30 4.41 11.71 13.71
N PHE A 31 4.48 11.14 12.50
CA PHE A 31 3.64 10.00 12.09
C PHE A 31 3.87 8.74 12.93
N MET A 32 5.11 8.47 13.32
CA MET A 32 5.45 7.35 14.17
C MET A 32 4.93 7.53 15.61
N VAL A 33 4.76 8.78 16.06
CA VAL A 33 4.19 9.12 17.37
C VAL A 33 2.66 9.21 17.33
N THR A 34 2.06 9.62 16.21
CA THR A 34 0.62 9.88 16.13
C THR A 34 -0.20 8.75 15.53
N SER A 35 0.39 7.78 14.82
CA SER A 35 -0.38 6.69 14.20
C SER A 35 -0.69 5.57 15.20
N PRO A 36 -1.97 5.35 15.56
CA PRO A 36 -2.36 4.24 16.42
C PRO A 36 -2.39 2.97 15.58
N ILE A 37 -1.44 2.06 15.82
CA ILE A 37 -1.46 0.72 15.24
C ILE A 37 -2.49 -0.09 16.02
N ASP A 38 -3.69 -0.25 15.47
CA ASP A 38 -4.69 -1.21 15.95
C ASP A 38 -4.39 -2.59 15.35
N PRO A 39 -3.98 -3.59 16.16
CA PRO A 39 -3.84 -4.95 15.67
C PRO A 39 -5.20 -5.67 15.77
N THR A 40 -5.92 -5.76 14.66
CA THR A 40 -7.05 -6.70 14.54
C THR A 40 -6.49 -8.12 14.39
N GLY A 41 -6.44 -8.87 15.49
CA GLY A 41 -6.18 -10.30 15.47
C GLY A 41 -7.47 -11.08 15.27
N ILE A 42 -7.49 -12.00 14.30
CA ILE A 42 -8.57 -12.99 14.15
C ILE A 42 -8.19 -14.19 15.01
N ASP A 43 -9.07 -14.54 15.95
CA ASP A 43 -8.90 -15.71 16.81
C ASP A 43 -9.25 -16.97 16.00
N LEU A 44 -8.26 -17.81 15.73
CA LEU A 44 -8.43 -19.11 15.09
C LEU A 44 -8.45 -20.19 16.17
N THR A 45 -9.64 -20.72 16.46
CA THR A 45 -9.79 -21.94 17.26
C THR A 45 -9.27 -23.14 16.48
N LEU A 46 -8.10 -23.64 16.88
CA LEU A 46 -7.54 -24.89 16.40
C LEU A 46 -8.24 -26.08 17.08
N PRO A 47 -8.53 -27.18 16.37
CA PRO A 47 -9.14 -28.36 16.96
C PRO A 47 -8.14 -29.11 17.86
N ASP A 48 -8.62 -29.58 19.01
CA ASP A 48 -7.83 -30.39 19.95
C ASP A 48 -7.51 -31.76 19.35
N ALA A 49 -6.25 -31.95 18.99
CA ALA A 49 -5.74 -33.24 18.55
C ALA A 49 -5.39 -34.10 19.78
N GLN A 50 -6.29 -34.98 20.20
CA GLN A 50 -5.97 -36.08 21.10
C GLN A 50 -5.24 -37.16 20.30
N SER A 51 -3.91 -37.14 20.35
CA SER A 51 -3.10 -38.28 19.89
C SER A 51 -3.02 -39.34 20.99
N ALA A 52 -3.34 -40.58 20.64
CA ALA A 52 -3.09 -41.73 21.51
C ALA A 52 -1.59 -41.78 21.88
N PRO A 53 -1.23 -42.21 23.11
CA PRO A 53 0.16 -42.27 23.51
C PRO A 53 0.90 -43.26 22.61
N VAL A 54 1.90 -42.76 21.88
CA VAL A 54 2.83 -43.61 21.13
C VAL A 54 3.56 -44.52 22.14
N PRO A 55 3.64 -45.85 21.92
CA PRO A 55 4.35 -46.74 22.82
C PRO A 55 5.81 -46.28 22.94
N ARG A 56 6.29 -46.07 24.17
CA ARG A 56 7.69 -45.72 24.44
C ARG A 56 8.55 -46.91 24.03
N ALA A 57 9.33 -46.75 22.96
CA ALA A 57 10.43 -47.68 22.69
C ALA A 57 11.44 -47.56 23.86
N PRO A 58 11.78 -48.66 24.57
CA PRO A 58 12.55 -48.65 25.81
C PRO A 58 14.00 -48.14 25.68
N ASP A 59 14.42 -47.77 24.47
CA ASP A 59 15.82 -47.50 24.11
C ASP A 59 16.08 -46.05 23.64
N THR A 60 15.16 -45.11 23.84
CA THR A 60 15.36 -43.74 23.33
C THR A 60 15.92 -42.81 24.39
N LEU A 61 17.02 -42.12 24.07
CA LEU A 61 17.62 -41.09 24.92
C LEU A 61 16.69 -39.88 25.02
N VAL A 62 16.30 -39.52 26.24
CA VAL A 62 15.52 -38.32 26.54
C VAL A 62 16.43 -37.31 27.22
N VAL A 63 16.51 -36.11 26.64
CA VAL A 63 17.28 -34.99 27.19
C VAL A 63 16.29 -33.90 27.61
N ALA A 64 16.15 -33.71 28.92
CA ALA A 64 15.26 -32.72 29.50
C ALA A 64 16.06 -31.49 29.94
N MET A 65 15.60 -30.27 29.62
CA MET A 65 16.19 -29.02 30.11
C MET A 65 15.14 -28.20 30.85
N ASP A 66 15.44 -27.83 32.11
CA ASP A 66 14.57 -27.02 32.96
C ASP A 66 14.81 -25.51 32.79
N ALA A 67 13.98 -24.69 33.45
CA ALA A 67 14.06 -23.23 33.41
C ALA A 67 15.37 -22.67 34.01
N GLU A 68 16.08 -23.45 34.84
CA GLU A 68 17.37 -23.11 35.46
C GLU A 68 18.58 -23.60 34.63
N LEU A 69 18.35 -24.03 33.38
CA LEU A 69 19.38 -24.53 32.45
C LEU A 69 20.07 -25.83 32.91
N ARG A 70 19.46 -26.59 33.82
CA ARG A 70 19.93 -27.92 34.20
C ARG A 70 19.40 -28.94 33.20
N ILE A 71 20.30 -29.80 32.75
CA ILE A 71 20.02 -30.80 31.74
C ILE A 71 20.02 -32.17 32.40
N ARG A 72 18.99 -32.96 32.15
CA ARG A 72 18.87 -34.34 32.61
C ARG A 72 18.78 -35.26 31.40
N ALA A 73 19.74 -36.18 31.28
CA ALA A 73 19.77 -37.18 30.23
C ALA A 73 19.44 -38.56 30.82
N ALA A 74 18.47 -39.26 30.24
CA ALA A 74 18.06 -40.59 30.67
C ALA A 74 17.68 -41.47 29.47
N VAL A 75 17.81 -42.79 29.60
CA VAL A 75 17.32 -43.78 28.64
C VAL A 75 16.29 -44.65 29.37
N GLY A 76 15.06 -44.71 28.87
CA GLY A 76 14.01 -45.52 29.49
C GLY A 76 13.70 -45.12 30.95
N GLU A 77 13.73 -46.09 31.88
CA GLU A 77 13.51 -45.90 33.33
C GLU A 77 14.83 -45.79 34.14
N GLU A 78 15.99 -45.68 33.47
CA GLU A 78 17.26 -45.55 34.17
C GLU A 78 17.42 -44.21 34.91
N THR A 79 18.28 -44.20 35.94
CA THR A 79 18.60 -43.00 36.73
C THR A 79 19.12 -41.87 35.84
N ALA A 80 18.39 -40.75 35.83
CA ALA A 80 18.75 -39.56 35.08
C ALA A 80 20.12 -39.01 35.50
N ARG A 81 20.97 -38.72 34.52
CA ARG A 81 22.27 -38.07 34.73
C ARG A 81 22.12 -36.57 34.54
N GLU A 82 22.55 -35.81 35.55
CA GLU A 82 22.57 -34.36 35.50
C GLU A 82 23.79 -33.85 34.74
N ALA A 83 23.58 -32.83 33.92
CA ALA A 83 24.58 -32.15 33.13
C ALA A 83 24.21 -30.66 33.00
N THR A 84 25.19 -29.85 32.64
CA THR A 84 25.03 -28.46 32.19
C THR A 84 25.35 -28.36 30.71
N LEU A 85 25.00 -27.26 30.04
CA LEU A 85 25.25 -27.06 28.60
C LEU A 85 26.72 -27.27 28.20
N GLU A 86 27.67 -27.00 29.11
CA GLU A 86 29.11 -27.17 28.90
C GLU A 86 29.58 -28.60 29.11
N THR A 87 29.02 -29.30 30.09
CA THR A 87 29.42 -30.67 30.46
C THR A 87 28.65 -31.74 29.68
N LEU A 88 27.56 -31.35 29.00
CA LEU A 88 26.68 -32.24 28.25
C LEU A 88 27.43 -33.12 27.22
N PRO A 89 28.34 -32.61 26.38
CA PRO A 89 29.04 -33.47 25.42
C PRO A 89 29.88 -34.56 26.08
N ALA A 90 30.55 -34.24 27.19
CA ALA A 90 31.35 -35.21 27.94
C ALA A 90 30.46 -36.27 28.61
N VAL A 91 29.31 -35.88 29.16
CA VAL A 91 28.34 -36.80 29.77
C VAL A 91 27.75 -37.74 28.71
N LEU A 92 27.41 -37.23 27.53
CA LEU A 92 26.86 -38.03 26.43
C LEU A 92 27.88 -39.02 25.86
N GLN A 93 29.13 -38.60 25.65
CA GLN A 93 30.18 -39.50 25.16
C GLN A 93 30.55 -40.58 26.18
N LYS A 94 30.58 -40.25 27.48
CA LYS A 94 30.97 -41.18 28.54
C LYS A 94 29.88 -42.21 28.87
N HIS A 95 28.63 -41.78 28.92
CA HIS A 95 27.52 -42.60 29.42
C HIS A 95 26.60 -43.11 28.31
N PHE A 96 26.61 -42.49 27.13
CA PHE A 96 25.72 -42.84 26.02
C PHE A 96 26.43 -42.87 24.64
N PRO A 97 27.56 -43.60 24.49
CA PRO A 97 28.32 -43.61 23.25
C PRO A 97 27.54 -44.24 22.08
N GLY A 98 27.67 -43.66 20.88
CA GLY A 98 27.13 -44.24 19.62
C GLY A 98 25.64 -44.02 19.37
N ARG A 99 24.94 -43.22 20.18
CA ARG A 99 23.52 -42.91 19.99
C ARG A 99 23.33 -41.78 18.98
N VAL A 100 22.47 -42.01 17.98
CA VAL A 100 22.19 -41.06 16.88
C VAL A 100 20.84 -40.34 17.06
N LYS A 101 19.94 -40.91 17.88
CA LYS A 101 18.57 -40.42 18.10
C LYS A 101 18.37 -39.95 19.54
N ALA A 102 17.78 -38.77 19.72
CA ALA A 102 17.33 -38.29 21.03
C ALA A 102 16.01 -37.54 20.96
N HIS A 103 15.24 -37.61 22.04
CA HIS A 103 14.07 -36.76 22.26
C HIS A 103 14.39 -35.65 23.24
N VAL A 104 14.12 -34.41 22.86
CA VAL A 104 14.38 -33.24 23.71
C VAL A 104 13.07 -32.77 24.33
N LYS A 105 13.05 -32.66 25.66
CA LYS A 105 11.98 -32.05 26.44
C LYS A 105 12.50 -30.75 27.03
N ALA A 106 12.03 -29.62 26.55
CA ALA A 106 12.43 -28.31 27.04
C ALA A 106 11.26 -27.63 27.75
N ASP A 107 11.55 -26.98 28.88
CA ASP A 107 10.59 -26.08 29.52
C ASP A 107 10.15 -24.96 28.55
N ARG A 108 8.86 -24.61 28.60
CA ARG A 108 8.28 -23.54 27.76
C ARG A 108 8.83 -22.15 28.11
N SER A 109 9.41 -21.97 29.30
CA SER A 109 10.00 -20.70 29.72
C SER A 109 11.42 -20.46 29.19
N LEU A 110 12.04 -21.44 28.54
CA LEU A 110 13.39 -21.34 28.01
C LEU A 110 13.47 -20.33 26.85
N THR A 111 14.60 -19.63 26.76
CA THR A 111 14.86 -18.76 25.62
C THR A 111 15.16 -19.60 24.39
N VAL A 112 14.84 -19.06 23.20
CA VAL A 112 15.18 -19.71 21.93
C VAL A 112 16.69 -19.95 21.85
N GLN A 113 17.52 -19.05 22.38
CA GLN A 113 18.98 -19.20 22.37
C GLN A 113 19.46 -20.39 23.20
N ASP A 114 18.94 -20.56 24.41
CA ASP A 114 19.35 -21.67 25.29
C ASP A 114 18.92 -23.01 24.71
N PHE A 115 17.69 -23.07 24.19
CA PHE A 115 17.16 -24.24 23.51
C PHE A 115 17.97 -24.58 22.25
N MET A 116 18.35 -23.59 21.45
CA MET A 116 19.18 -23.80 20.26
C MET A 116 20.61 -24.22 20.64
N THR A 117 21.16 -23.68 21.71
CA THR A 117 22.49 -24.08 22.22
C THR A 117 22.50 -25.54 22.65
N LEU A 118 21.43 -26.01 23.30
CA LEU A 118 21.22 -27.42 23.62
C LEU A 118 21.24 -28.29 22.35
N LEU A 119 20.50 -27.92 21.30
CA LEU A 119 20.46 -28.67 20.03
C LEU A 119 21.84 -28.75 19.36
N VAL A 120 22.60 -27.66 19.37
CA VAL A 120 23.97 -27.63 18.82
C VAL A 120 24.89 -28.57 19.59
N ARG A 121 24.82 -28.58 20.93
CA ARG A 121 25.65 -29.47 21.77
C ARG A 121 25.28 -30.94 21.60
N LEU A 122 23.99 -31.25 21.40
CA LEU A 122 23.53 -32.59 21.07
C LEU A 122 24.07 -33.06 19.72
N ASN A 123 23.99 -32.22 18.68
CA ASN A 123 24.49 -32.55 17.36
C ASN A 123 26.03 -32.73 17.36
N ALA A 124 26.76 -31.86 18.05
CA ALA A 124 28.21 -31.99 18.24
C ALA A 124 28.62 -33.30 18.96
N SER A 125 27.69 -33.93 19.69
CA SER A 125 27.89 -35.19 20.40
C SER A 125 27.49 -36.43 19.57
N GLY A 126 27.15 -36.26 18.29
CA GLY A 126 26.77 -37.34 17.37
C GLY A 126 25.27 -37.63 17.28
N ILE A 127 24.43 -36.86 17.96
CA ILE A 127 22.97 -37.00 17.93
C ILE A 127 22.40 -36.13 16.81
N THR A 128 22.13 -36.74 15.66
CA THR A 128 21.66 -36.03 14.46
C THR A 128 20.15 -36.09 14.26
N GLN A 129 19.47 -37.06 14.90
CA GLN A 129 18.02 -37.25 14.81
C GLN A 129 17.35 -36.81 16.11
N ILE A 130 16.90 -35.56 16.13
CA ILE A 130 16.31 -34.93 17.31
C ILE A 130 14.79 -34.80 17.15
N GLY A 131 14.03 -35.45 18.03
CA GLY A 131 12.59 -35.26 18.16
C GLY A 131 12.26 -34.32 19.31
N ILE A 132 11.38 -33.34 19.11
CA ILE A 132 10.98 -32.42 20.19
C ILE A 132 9.70 -32.94 20.84
N LEU A 133 9.75 -33.20 22.15
CA LEU A 133 8.58 -33.59 22.92
C LEU A 133 7.95 -32.34 23.54
N ALA A 134 6.77 -31.97 23.06
CA ALA A 134 5.95 -30.96 23.73
C ALA A 134 5.52 -31.50 25.09
N ALA A 135 5.79 -30.76 26.17
CA ALA A 135 5.30 -31.12 27.49
C ALA A 135 3.76 -31.11 27.48
N GLY A 136 3.17 -32.31 27.54
CA GLY A 136 1.77 -32.54 27.89
C GLY A 136 1.70 -32.75 29.40
N ASP A 137 0.83 -31.98 30.05
CA ASP A 137 0.62 -32.01 31.49
C ASP A 137 -0.04 -33.33 31.91
N ALA A 138 0.68 -34.13 32.69
CA ALA A 138 0.14 -35.33 33.33
C ALA A 138 -0.07 -35.06 34.84
N THR A 139 -1.34 -34.81 35.18
CA THR A 139 -2.08 -35.18 36.40
C THR A 139 -1.44 -35.09 37.80
N GLY A 140 -2.08 -34.28 38.65
CA GLY A 140 -2.13 -34.42 40.11
C GLY A 140 -3.24 -33.55 40.70
N GLY A 141 -4.37 -34.15 41.07
CA GLY A 141 -5.62 -33.48 41.42
C GLY A 141 -5.67 -32.81 42.81
N GLY A 142 -6.62 -31.89 42.96
CA GLY A 142 -6.97 -31.25 44.23
C GLY A 142 -8.01 -30.14 44.00
N ALA A 143 -9.27 -30.47 44.22
CA ALA A 143 -10.42 -29.57 44.08
C ALA A 143 -10.29 -28.28 44.90
N ARG A 144 -10.70 -27.15 44.32
CA ARG A 144 -11.70 -26.26 44.95
C ARG A 144 -12.26 -25.22 43.98
N GLN A 145 -13.58 -25.14 44.06
CA GLN A 145 -14.49 -24.19 43.45
C GLN A 145 -14.07 -22.73 43.71
N ALA A 146 -14.33 -21.85 42.74
CA ALA A 146 -15.36 -20.81 42.88
C ALA A 146 -15.24 -19.84 41.70
N GLY A 147 -16.37 -19.59 41.05
CA GLY A 147 -16.47 -18.67 39.93
C GLY A 147 -16.12 -17.23 40.32
N ALA A 148 -15.47 -16.55 39.40
CA ALA A 148 -15.55 -15.10 39.29
C ALA A 148 -15.58 -14.75 37.80
N ARG A 149 -16.80 -14.61 37.27
CA ARG A 149 -17.05 -13.74 36.11
C ARG A 149 -16.44 -12.37 36.45
N ARG A 150 -15.32 -12.03 35.83
CA ARG A 150 -14.85 -10.65 35.76
C ARG A 150 -15.08 -10.16 34.34
N THR A 151 -15.98 -9.19 34.28
CA THR A 151 -16.28 -8.33 33.16
C THR A 151 -15.00 -7.74 32.58
N ALA A 152 -14.94 -7.73 31.25
CA ALA A 152 -13.88 -7.13 30.48
C ALA A 152 -14.02 -5.60 30.54
N GLU A 153 -13.25 -4.96 31.42
CA GLU A 153 -13.01 -3.53 31.38
C GLU A 153 -11.61 -3.23 31.91
N GLY A 154 -10.76 -2.63 31.08
CA GLY A 154 -9.60 -1.86 31.53
C GLY A 154 -8.32 -2.62 31.87
N ALA A 155 -7.94 -3.70 31.17
CA ALA A 155 -6.60 -4.27 31.31
C ALA A 155 -5.58 -3.51 30.43
N ARG A 156 -5.04 -2.41 30.95
CA ARG A 156 -3.85 -1.76 30.40
C ARG A 156 -2.74 -2.81 30.30
N ALA A 157 -2.32 -3.16 29.08
CA ALA A 157 -1.31 -4.19 28.84
C ALA A 157 -0.10 -4.02 29.77
N PRO A 158 0.36 -5.09 30.44
CA PRO A 158 1.42 -4.96 31.44
C PRO A 158 2.70 -4.43 30.77
N ARG A 159 3.31 -3.40 31.37
CA ARG A 159 4.58 -2.78 30.91
C ARG A 159 5.69 -3.80 30.58
N ARG A 160 5.62 -5.00 31.16
CA ARG A 160 6.49 -6.17 30.89
C ARG A 160 6.54 -6.60 29.41
N THR A 161 5.51 -6.36 28.60
CA THR A 161 5.47 -6.81 27.20
C THR A 161 6.35 -5.96 26.27
N LEU A 162 6.48 -4.66 26.56
CA LEU A 162 7.33 -3.73 25.81
C LEU A 162 8.82 -3.93 26.15
N GLU A 163 9.14 -4.19 27.43
CA GLU A 163 10.49 -4.57 27.84
C GLU A 163 10.92 -5.92 27.25
N ARG A 164 10.03 -6.93 27.22
CA ARG A 164 10.32 -8.21 26.54
C ARG A 164 10.59 -8.04 25.05
N ARG A 165 9.81 -7.22 24.33
CA ARG A 165 10.08 -6.93 22.89
C ARG A 165 11.41 -6.20 22.69
N ARG A 166 11.79 -5.31 23.62
CA ARG A 166 13.06 -4.58 23.58
C ARG A 166 14.24 -5.50 23.90
N ILE A 167 14.09 -6.43 24.84
CA ILE A 167 15.09 -7.45 25.18
C ILE A 167 15.29 -8.42 24.01
N ILE A 168 14.22 -8.98 23.44
CA ILE A 168 14.32 -9.92 22.29
C ILE A 168 15.02 -9.27 21.09
N ARG A 169 14.71 -8.00 20.76
CA ARG A 169 15.40 -7.27 19.67
C ARG A 169 16.87 -7.03 19.96
N ASN A 170 17.25 -6.80 21.21
CA ASN A 170 18.64 -6.52 21.58
C ASN A 170 19.50 -7.79 21.68
N THR A 171 18.87 -8.97 21.75
CA THR A 171 19.54 -10.28 21.81
C THR A 171 19.49 -11.05 20.49
N MET A 172 18.59 -10.69 19.56
CA MET A 172 18.55 -11.33 18.24
C MET A 172 19.81 -11.00 17.44
N LYS A 173 20.39 -12.03 16.84
CA LYS A 173 21.54 -11.95 15.93
C LYS A 173 21.19 -12.65 14.63
N ILE A 174 21.72 -12.14 13.53
CA ILE A 174 21.81 -12.85 12.27
C ILE A 174 23.04 -13.74 12.40
N ALA A 175 22.85 -15.06 12.34
CA ALA A 175 23.94 -16.02 12.49
C ALA A 175 24.11 -16.79 11.19
N LEU A 176 25.33 -16.81 10.66
CA LEU A 176 25.76 -17.62 9.54
C LEU A 176 26.85 -18.57 10.03
N PHE A 177 26.68 -19.87 9.82
CA PHE A 177 27.68 -20.87 10.15
C PHE A 177 28.16 -21.60 8.90
N GLY A 178 29.46 -21.83 8.83
CA GLY A 178 30.15 -22.53 7.78
C GLY A 178 29.93 -21.92 6.40
N VAL A 179 30.28 -20.64 6.25
CA VAL A 179 30.19 -19.92 4.98
C VAL A 179 31.44 -20.18 4.13
N THR A 180 31.25 -20.79 2.96
CA THR A 180 32.32 -21.10 2.00
C THR A 180 32.13 -20.44 0.63
N THR A 181 31.17 -19.51 0.50
CA THR A 181 30.86 -18.81 -0.75
C THR A 181 32.10 -18.07 -1.31
N HIS A 182 32.48 -18.38 -2.56
CA HIS A 182 33.66 -17.84 -3.24
C HIS A 182 34.98 -18.08 -2.48
N ASN A 183 35.59 -17.02 -1.95
CA ASN A 183 36.91 -17.06 -1.31
C ASN A 183 36.84 -17.22 0.22
N LEU A 184 35.64 -17.46 0.77
CA LEU A 184 35.41 -17.61 2.21
C LEU A 184 35.83 -19.00 2.70
N LYS A 185 36.49 -19.06 3.86
CA LYS A 185 37.14 -20.26 4.39
C LYS A 185 36.37 -20.86 5.59
N ASP A 186 35.14 -21.33 5.35
CA ASP A 186 34.27 -21.94 6.37
C ASP A 186 34.10 -21.03 7.60
N ILE A 187 33.72 -19.77 7.36
CA ILE A 187 33.65 -18.77 8.42
C ILE A 187 32.29 -18.79 9.12
N ASP A 188 32.32 -18.56 10.43
CA ASP A 188 31.14 -18.37 11.28
C ASP A 188 31.03 -16.88 11.64
N VAL A 189 29.85 -16.28 11.39
CA VAL A 189 29.62 -14.85 11.57
C VAL A 189 28.31 -14.61 12.28
N GLU A 190 28.36 -13.81 13.34
CA GLU A 190 27.19 -13.28 14.01
C GLU A 190 27.11 -11.77 13.83
N ILE A 191 25.98 -11.28 13.29
CA ILE A 191 25.71 -9.86 13.08
C ILE A 191 24.57 -9.44 14.03
N PRO A 192 24.75 -8.37 14.83
CA PRO A 192 23.71 -7.92 15.74
C PRO A 192 22.49 -7.39 14.97
N TRP A 193 21.30 -7.86 15.32
CA TRP A 193 20.07 -7.44 14.66
C TRP A 193 19.71 -5.98 15.02
N GLY A 194 19.15 -5.24 14.06
CA GLY A 194 18.69 -3.87 14.27
C GLY A 194 19.80 -2.83 14.47
N LYS A 195 21.07 -3.17 14.17
CA LYS A 195 22.20 -2.25 14.22
C LYS A 195 22.78 -1.98 12.83
N ILE A 196 23.32 -0.78 12.64
CA ILE A 196 24.16 -0.47 11.48
C ILE A 196 25.49 -1.22 11.68
N THR A 197 25.76 -2.18 10.80
CA THR A 197 26.97 -3.01 10.86
C THR A 197 27.81 -2.75 9.62
N ALA A 198 29.07 -2.35 9.82
CA ALA A 198 30.03 -2.15 8.74
C ALA A 198 30.96 -3.36 8.62
N ILE A 199 31.07 -3.94 7.42
CA ILE A 199 32.04 -5.00 7.11
C ILE A 199 33.26 -4.35 6.45
N VAL A 200 34.41 -4.38 7.12
CA VAL A 200 35.64 -3.71 6.69
C VAL A 200 36.76 -4.72 6.41
N GLY A 201 37.75 -4.32 5.60
CA GLY A 201 38.91 -5.17 5.25
C GLY A 201 39.55 -4.82 3.90
N VAL A 202 40.76 -5.34 3.67
CA VAL A 202 41.55 -5.10 2.44
C VAL A 202 40.87 -5.65 1.19
N SER A 203 41.07 -5.06 0.01
CA SER A 203 40.49 -5.56 -1.25
C SER A 203 40.76 -7.07 -1.44
N GLY A 204 39.76 -7.81 -1.92
CA GLY A 204 39.85 -9.28 -2.07
C GLY A 204 39.63 -10.10 -0.79
N SER A 205 39.50 -9.50 0.40
CA SER A 205 39.30 -10.25 1.66
C SER A 205 37.94 -10.96 1.83
N GLY A 206 37.10 -11.03 0.79
CA GLY A 206 35.80 -11.70 0.85
C GLY A 206 34.62 -10.87 1.38
N LYS A 207 34.78 -9.56 1.60
CA LYS A 207 33.70 -8.64 2.06
C LYS A 207 32.45 -8.71 1.18
N SER A 208 32.62 -8.55 -0.12
CA SER A 208 31.51 -8.60 -1.09
C SER A 208 30.93 -10.01 -1.18
N SER A 209 31.75 -11.05 -1.05
CA SER A 209 31.28 -12.44 -1.01
C SER A 209 30.41 -12.73 0.21
N LEU A 210 30.74 -12.15 1.37
CA LEU A 210 29.91 -12.26 2.57
C LEU A 210 28.65 -11.41 2.48
N ALA A 211 28.76 -10.14 2.05
CA ALA A 211 27.64 -9.20 2.04
C ALA A 211 26.66 -9.42 0.87
N HIS A 212 27.18 -9.45 -0.37
CA HIS A 212 26.36 -9.51 -1.58
C HIS A 212 26.04 -10.96 -1.93
N ASP A 213 27.05 -11.83 -2.03
CA ASP A 213 26.85 -13.17 -2.58
C ASP A 213 26.27 -14.14 -1.55
N THR A 214 26.46 -13.88 -0.24
CA THR A 214 25.94 -14.72 0.84
C THR A 214 24.73 -14.11 1.55
N LEU A 215 24.91 -13.02 2.30
CA LEU A 215 23.84 -12.44 3.13
C LEU A 215 22.63 -11.99 2.31
N TYR A 216 22.87 -11.20 1.26
CA TYR A 216 21.79 -10.73 0.40
C TYR A 216 21.08 -11.89 -0.30
N VAL A 217 21.80 -12.81 -0.92
CA VAL A 217 21.19 -13.92 -1.66
C VAL A 217 20.42 -14.87 -0.73
N GLU A 218 20.99 -15.26 0.41
CA GLU A 218 20.31 -16.16 1.36
C GLU A 218 19.04 -15.51 1.95
N GLY A 219 19.09 -14.22 2.29
CA GLY A 219 17.91 -13.49 2.76
C GLY A 219 16.82 -13.38 1.70
N GLN A 220 17.20 -13.17 0.44
CA GLN A 220 16.26 -13.07 -0.67
C GLN A 220 15.64 -14.44 -1.01
N LEU A 221 16.45 -15.50 -1.03
CA LEU A 221 15.97 -16.87 -1.25
C LEU A 221 14.95 -17.30 -0.20
N ARG A 222 15.22 -17.06 1.08
CA ARG A 222 14.28 -17.37 2.16
C ARG A 222 12.97 -16.61 2.02
N TYR A 223 13.03 -15.34 1.62
CA TYR A 223 11.83 -14.56 1.33
C TYR A 223 11.05 -15.16 0.15
N LEU A 224 11.73 -15.50 -0.94
CA LEU A 224 11.10 -16.13 -2.10
C LEU A 224 10.50 -17.51 -1.79
N GLU A 225 11.09 -18.26 -0.86
CA GLU A 225 10.54 -19.53 -0.36
C GLU A 225 9.21 -19.33 0.39
N THR A 226 8.92 -18.15 0.94
CA THR A 226 7.60 -17.87 1.53
C THR A 226 6.52 -17.64 0.47
N LEU A 227 6.89 -17.34 -0.77
CA LEU A 227 5.93 -17.09 -1.85
C LEU A 227 5.21 -18.39 -2.27
N SER A 228 4.04 -18.22 -2.88
CA SER A 228 3.23 -19.33 -3.39
C SER A 228 4.01 -20.26 -4.33
N LEU A 229 3.69 -21.55 -4.30
CA LEU A 229 4.36 -22.59 -5.10
C LEU A 229 4.41 -22.27 -6.61
N ARG A 230 3.45 -21.51 -7.13
CA ARG A 230 3.39 -21.07 -8.53
C ARG A 230 4.39 -19.97 -8.87
N MET A 231 4.72 -19.13 -7.91
CA MET A 231 5.59 -17.97 -8.09
C MET A 231 7.06 -18.30 -7.86
N ARG A 232 7.36 -19.30 -7.02
CA ARG A 232 8.72 -19.73 -6.68
C ARG A 232 9.63 -19.98 -7.90
N PRO A 233 9.22 -20.74 -8.95
CA PRO A 233 10.11 -21.06 -10.07
C PRO A 233 10.51 -19.84 -10.90
N TRP A 234 9.65 -18.81 -10.96
CA TRP A 234 9.87 -17.61 -11.77
C TRP A 234 10.96 -16.69 -11.19
N PHE A 235 11.16 -16.73 -9.88
CA PHE A 235 12.13 -15.89 -9.17
C PHE A 235 13.39 -16.66 -8.71
N SER A 236 13.31 -17.98 -8.51
CA SER A 236 14.45 -18.78 -8.04
C SER A 236 15.55 -18.99 -9.10
N GLY A 237 15.23 -18.93 -10.39
CA GLY A 237 16.20 -19.17 -11.47
C GLY A 237 17.30 -18.12 -11.63
N ARG A 238 17.16 -16.94 -11.00
CA ARG A 238 18.11 -15.82 -11.10
C ARG A 238 19.14 -15.78 -9.97
N LEU A 239 18.92 -16.53 -8.89
CA LEU A 239 19.76 -16.50 -7.70
C LEU A 239 20.45 -17.86 -7.51
N ILE A 240 21.78 -17.85 -7.49
CA ILE A 240 22.57 -19.04 -7.20
C ILE A 240 22.60 -19.22 -5.68
N ARG A 241 22.17 -20.37 -5.17
CA ARG A 241 22.21 -20.64 -3.71
C ARG A 241 23.64 -20.49 -3.19
N PRO A 242 23.87 -19.67 -2.14
CA PRO A 242 25.20 -19.55 -1.55
C PRO A 242 25.58 -20.81 -0.78
N GLN A 243 26.89 -21.00 -0.57
CA GLN A 243 27.39 -22.13 0.19
C GLN A 243 27.45 -21.75 1.67
N VAL A 244 26.36 -22.04 2.37
CA VAL A 244 26.21 -21.80 3.82
C VAL A 244 25.65 -23.06 4.46
N ARG A 245 26.31 -23.56 5.51
CA ARG A 245 25.86 -24.75 6.24
C ARG A 245 24.56 -24.48 6.98
N TRP A 246 24.49 -23.34 7.64
CA TRP A 246 23.30 -22.94 8.38
C TRP A 246 23.22 -21.42 8.50
N ALA A 247 22.01 -20.90 8.39
CA ALA A 247 21.74 -19.49 8.63
C ALA A 247 20.46 -19.29 9.42
N ALA A 248 20.42 -18.26 10.27
CA ALA A 248 19.24 -17.88 11.03
C ALA A 248 19.18 -16.37 11.28
N GLY A 249 17.99 -15.89 11.63
CA GLY A 249 17.75 -14.47 11.92
C GLY A 249 17.72 -13.58 10.68
N LEU A 250 17.80 -14.14 9.48
CA LEU A 250 17.73 -13.39 8.22
C LEU A 250 16.32 -12.83 7.98
N SER A 251 16.26 -11.55 7.65
CA SER A 251 15.07 -10.87 7.17
C SER A 251 15.13 -10.77 5.64
N PRO A 252 14.02 -10.44 4.94
CA PRO A 252 14.08 -10.09 3.53
C PRO A 252 15.12 -9.01 3.28
N THR A 253 16.03 -9.25 2.35
CA THR A 253 17.20 -8.42 2.08
C THR A 253 17.02 -7.59 0.81
N VAL A 254 17.54 -6.36 0.84
CA VAL A 254 17.63 -5.47 -0.32
C VAL A 254 19.07 -5.08 -0.51
N LEU A 255 19.60 -5.27 -1.72
CA LEU A 255 20.94 -4.83 -2.09
C LEU A 255 20.87 -3.47 -2.77
N VAL A 256 21.51 -2.48 -2.17
CA VAL A 256 21.74 -1.17 -2.79
C VAL A 256 23.17 -1.11 -3.27
N SER A 257 23.37 -1.03 -4.59
CA SER A 257 24.71 -1.01 -5.20
C SER A 257 24.81 0.06 -6.28
N GLN A 258 26.03 0.48 -6.60
CA GLN A 258 26.32 1.48 -7.63
C GLN A 258 26.28 0.92 -9.07
N LYS A 259 25.88 -0.35 -9.29
CA LYS A 259 25.76 -0.88 -10.66
C LYS A 259 24.78 -0.02 -11.44
N ALA A 260 25.23 0.54 -12.56
CA ALA A 260 24.43 1.39 -13.42
C ALA A 260 23.14 0.66 -13.81
N GLN A 261 22.02 1.13 -13.27
CA GLN A 261 20.72 0.79 -13.84
C GLN A 261 20.70 1.37 -15.26
N THR A 262 20.47 0.51 -16.26
CA THR A 262 20.16 0.97 -17.61
C THR A 262 18.76 1.54 -17.57
N TRP A 263 18.70 2.85 -17.35
CA TRP A 263 17.47 3.62 -17.40
C TRP A 263 17.01 3.74 -18.86
N ALA A 264 15.70 3.63 -19.10
CA ALA A 264 15.15 3.97 -20.41
C ALA A 264 15.22 5.51 -20.59
N ASP A 265 15.44 5.98 -21.82
CA ASP A 265 15.68 7.40 -22.13
C ASP A 265 14.57 8.36 -21.65
N ALA A 266 13.35 7.86 -21.42
CA ALA A 266 12.21 8.64 -20.94
C ALA A 266 12.09 8.71 -19.40
N THR A 267 12.91 7.98 -18.66
CA THR A 267 12.82 7.95 -17.19
C THR A 267 13.49 9.18 -16.58
N CYS A 268 12.78 9.86 -15.69
CA CYS A 268 13.34 11.00 -14.95
C CYS A 268 13.49 10.68 -13.46
N VAL A 269 14.24 11.53 -12.75
CA VAL A 269 14.44 11.39 -11.29
C VAL A 269 13.11 11.28 -10.55
N SER A 270 12.07 12.01 -11.00
CA SER A 270 10.77 11.97 -10.36
C SER A 270 10.04 10.63 -10.51
N ASP A 271 10.33 9.87 -11.57
CA ASP A 271 9.80 8.51 -11.77
C ASP A 271 10.56 7.50 -10.89
N ALA A 272 11.88 7.64 -10.79
CA ALA A 272 12.71 6.81 -9.91
C ALA A 272 12.35 6.98 -8.42
N LEU A 273 11.93 8.18 -8.03
CA LEU A 273 11.46 8.49 -6.68
C LEU A 273 9.93 8.27 -6.51
N GLU A 274 9.22 7.85 -7.56
CA GLU A 274 7.74 7.74 -7.62
C GLU A 274 6.98 9.04 -7.27
N THR A 275 7.69 10.17 -7.17
CA THR A 275 7.11 11.49 -6.91
C THR A 275 6.23 11.96 -8.07
N SER A 276 6.53 11.56 -9.31
CA SER A 276 5.69 11.87 -10.47
C SER A 276 4.27 11.32 -10.29
N HIS A 277 4.10 10.12 -9.74
CA HIS A 277 2.79 9.54 -9.44
C HIS A 277 1.99 10.39 -8.46
N HIS A 278 2.64 10.88 -7.40
CA HIS A 278 2.02 11.73 -6.39
C HIS A 278 1.59 13.08 -6.98
N LEU A 279 2.45 13.69 -7.80
CA LEU A 279 2.11 14.93 -8.50
C LEU A 279 0.91 14.75 -9.43
N ARG A 280 0.84 13.63 -10.17
CA ARG A 280 -0.29 13.32 -11.05
C ARG A 280 -1.61 13.23 -10.27
N PHE A 281 -1.59 12.63 -9.08
CA PHE A 281 -2.76 12.63 -8.19
C PHE A 281 -3.12 14.04 -7.70
N LEU A 282 -2.11 14.80 -7.25
CA LEU A 282 -2.28 16.18 -6.78
C LEU A 282 -2.95 17.05 -7.85
N PHE A 283 -2.42 17.06 -9.07
CA PHE A 283 -2.99 17.85 -10.17
C PHE A 283 -4.37 17.36 -10.61
N THR A 284 -4.65 16.06 -10.52
CA THR A 284 -5.99 15.53 -10.80
C THR A 284 -7.02 16.11 -9.82
N HIS A 285 -6.69 16.16 -8.54
CA HIS A 285 -7.66 16.55 -7.50
C HIS A 285 -7.73 18.07 -7.33
N LEU A 286 -6.58 18.72 -7.15
CA LEU A 286 -6.49 20.15 -6.83
C LEU A 286 -6.22 21.05 -8.04
N GLY A 287 -5.79 20.48 -9.17
CA GLY A 287 -5.45 21.27 -10.35
C GLY A 287 -6.67 22.02 -10.91
N VAL A 288 -6.55 23.33 -11.09
CA VAL A 288 -7.54 24.16 -11.76
C VAL A 288 -7.27 24.14 -13.25
N VAL A 289 -8.24 23.72 -14.05
CA VAL A 289 -8.11 23.68 -15.51
C VAL A 289 -8.34 25.09 -16.05
N ARG A 290 -7.40 25.60 -16.84
CA ARG A 290 -7.53 26.87 -17.56
C ARG A 290 -7.50 26.62 -19.06
N CYS A 291 -8.33 27.36 -19.79
CA CYS A 291 -8.31 27.33 -21.24
C CYS A 291 -6.98 27.93 -21.74
N PRO A 292 -6.22 27.25 -22.61
CA PRO A 292 -4.98 27.80 -23.15
C PRO A 292 -5.21 29.01 -24.07
N ASP A 293 -6.37 29.07 -24.74
CA ASP A 293 -6.71 30.13 -25.68
C ASP A 293 -7.28 31.38 -24.96
N CYS A 294 -8.12 31.18 -23.93
CA CYS A 294 -8.84 32.27 -23.25
C CYS A 294 -8.30 32.61 -21.85
N GLY A 295 -7.52 31.73 -21.22
CA GLY A 295 -7.06 31.85 -19.83
C GLY A 295 -8.15 31.67 -18.76
N LEU A 296 -9.42 31.58 -19.15
CA LEU A 296 -10.56 31.38 -18.26
C LEU A 296 -10.55 30.01 -17.60
N GLU A 297 -11.08 29.95 -16.37
CA GLU A 297 -11.25 28.71 -15.63
C GLU A 297 -12.31 27.82 -16.30
N VAL A 298 -11.95 26.57 -16.56
CA VAL A 298 -12.84 25.56 -17.12
C VAL A 298 -13.53 24.84 -15.96
N ARG A 299 -14.84 25.03 -15.86
CA ARG A 299 -15.67 24.39 -14.84
C ARG A 299 -16.56 23.33 -15.47
N SER A 300 -16.86 22.31 -14.70
CA SER A 300 -18.00 21.42 -14.93
C SER A 300 -18.99 21.69 -13.80
N SER A 301 -20.28 21.66 -14.13
CA SER A 301 -21.35 21.92 -13.17
C SER A 301 -22.30 20.73 -13.13
N ASP A 302 -22.64 20.32 -11.93
CA ASP A 302 -23.69 19.34 -11.69
C ASP A 302 -25.04 20.05 -11.50
N VAL A 303 -26.13 19.28 -11.48
CA VAL A 303 -27.51 19.82 -11.31
C VAL A 303 -27.61 20.68 -10.05
N ALA A 304 -26.96 20.27 -8.96
CA ALA A 304 -26.96 21.00 -7.70
C ALA A 304 -26.33 22.39 -7.82
N ASP A 305 -25.25 22.54 -8.60
CA ASP A 305 -24.58 23.82 -8.82
C ASP A 305 -25.47 24.79 -9.58
N VAL A 306 -26.17 24.30 -10.60
CA VAL A 306 -27.11 25.10 -11.40
C VAL A 306 -28.30 25.54 -10.55
N VAL A 307 -28.87 24.64 -9.75
CA VAL A 307 -29.97 24.97 -8.83
C VAL A 307 -29.52 25.98 -7.77
N ALA A 308 -28.31 25.83 -7.23
CA ALA A 308 -27.73 26.78 -6.28
C ALA A 308 -27.52 28.17 -6.92
N HIS A 309 -27.05 28.22 -8.17
CA HIS A 309 -26.96 29.48 -8.92
C HIS A 309 -28.33 30.14 -9.13
N CYS A 310 -29.35 29.38 -9.55
CA CYS A 310 -30.71 29.90 -9.69
C CYS A 310 -31.30 30.40 -8.36
N ALA A 311 -30.96 29.76 -7.23
CA ALA A 311 -31.40 30.15 -5.91
C ALA A 311 -30.72 31.43 -5.39
N ALA A 312 -29.54 31.77 -5.92
CA ALA A 312 -28.79 32.99 -5.57
C ALA A 312 -29.31 34.25 -6.31
N LEU A 313 -30.12 34.08 -7.35
CA LEU A 313 -30.75 35.19 -8.07
C LEU A 313 -31.77 35.93 -7.18
N PRO A 314 -32.01 37.25 -7.41
CA PRO A 314 -33.00 38.01 -6.66
C PRO A 314 -34.39 37.34 -6.65
N PRO A 315 -35.15 37.43 -5.55
CA PRO A 315 -36.49 36.85 -5.48
C PRO A 315 -37.44 37.57 -6.44
N GLY A 316 -38.23 36.82 -7.21
CA GLY A 316 -39.16 37.34 -8.21
C GLY A 316 -38.59 37.46 -9.63
N THR A 317 -37.31 37.14 -9.85
CA THR A 317 -36.70 37.06 -11.17
C THR A 317 -37.35 35.96 -12.00
N ARG A 318 -37.72 36.29 -13.24
CA ARG A 318 -38.22 35.32 -14.22
C ARG A 318 -37.03 34.68 -14.91
N LEU A 319 -36.94 33.36 -14.90
CA LEU A 319 -35.88 32.63 -15.59
C LEU A 319 -36.47 31.55 -16.50
N TRP A 320 -35.76 31.28 -17.59
CA TRP A 320 -36.03 30.18 -18.50
C TRP A 320 -34.89 29.17 -18.40
N VAL A 321 -35.24 27.91 -18.22
CA VAL A 321 -34.30 26.79 -18.33
C VAL A 321 -34.34 26.34 -19.78
N THR A 322 -33.25 26.56 -20.51
CA THR A 322 -33.18 26.27 -21.95
C THR A 322 -32.08 25.28 -22.28
N ALA A 323 -32.32 24.40 -23.25
CA ALA A 323 -31.37 23.40 -23.74
C ALA A 323 -30.81 23.85 -25.11
N PRO A 324 -29.51 24.21 -25.21
CA PRO A 324 -28.92 24.74 -26.45
C PRO A 324 -28.67 23.65 -27.50
N PHE A 325 -28.96 23.96 -28.76
CA PHE A 325 -28.65 23.15 -29.93
C PHE A 325 -27.84 23.98 -30.94
N PHE A 326 -26.69 23.44 -31.37
CA PHE A 326 -25.80 24.10 -32.33
C PHE A 326 -26.06 23.72 -33.79
N ARG A 327 -27.00 22.80 -34.04
CA ARG A 327 -27.42 22.41 -35.39
C ARG A 327 -28.64 23.21 -35.82
N GLU A 328 -28.90 23.26 -37.13
CA GLU A 328 -30.11 23.86 -37.68
C GLU A 328 -31.35 23.01 -37.36
N LEU A 329 -32.52 23.66 -37.40
CA LEU A 329 -33.80 23.03 -37.09
C LEU A 329 -34.36 22.32 -38.33
N ASP A 330 -34.08 21.02 -38.46
CA ASP A 330 -34.62 20.17 -39.53
C ASP A 330 -36.07 19.71 -39.24
N ASP A 331 -36.87 19.43 -40.28
CA ASP A 331 -38.26 18.93 -40.15
C ASP A 331 -38.38 17.67 -39.29
N ALA A 332 -37.37 16.79 -39.34
CA ALA A 332 -37.34 15.59 -38.51
C ALA A 332 -37.21 15.94 -37.03
N LEU A 333 -36.31 16.87 -36.70
CA LEU A 333 -36.11 17.33 -35.33
C LEU A 333 -37.31 18.12 -34.81
N LEU A 334 -37.95 18.91 -35.67
CA LEU A 334 -39.18 19.62 -35.33
C LEU A 334 -40.28 18.64 -34.88
N ARG A 335 -40.47 17.55 -35.64
CA ARG A 335 -41.42 16.48 -35.25
C ARG A 335 -41.04 15.84 -33.91
N ASP A 336 -39.77 15.48 -33.73
CA ASP A 336 -39.29 14.87 -32.48
C ASP A 336 -39.51 15.79 -31.26
N LEU A 337 -39.27 17.10 -31.43
CA LEU A 337 -39.48 18.11 -30.37
C LEU A 337 -40.96 18.28 -30.02
N LEU A 338 -41.84 18.33 -31.02
CA LEU A 338 -43.29 18.44 -30.81
C LEU A 338 -43.88 17.16 -30.18
N GLU A 339 -43.42 15.97 -30.61
CA GLU A 339 -43.83 14.69 -30.01
C GLU A 339 -43.40 14.56 -28.55
N THR A 340 -42.24 15.12 -28.20
CA THR A 340 -41.76 15.19 -26.81
C THR A 340 -42.42 16.31 -25.99
N GLY A 341 -43.26 17.14 -26.62
CA GLY A 341 -44.06 18.19 -25.97
C GLY A 341 -43.36 19.54 -25.83
N PHE A 342 -42.26 19.78 -26.55
CA PHE A 342 -41.59 21.08 -26.59
C PHE A 342 -42.20 21.97 -27.65
N THR A 343 -42.94 22.99 -27.23
CA THR A 343 -43.62 23.92 -28.13
C THR A 343 -42.83 25.20 -28.38
N ARG A 344 -41.77 25.48 -27.61
CA ARG A 344 -41.10 26.79 -27.63
C ARG A 344 -39.59 26.69 -27.78
N VAL A 345 -39.04 27.57 -28.60
CA VAL A 345 -37.60 27.70 -28.83
C VAL A 345 -37.16 29.15 -28.81
N PHE A 346 -35.94 29.41 -28.39
CA PHE A 346 -35.27 30.70 -28.58
C PHE A 346 -34.31 30.61 -29.76
N ALA A 347 -34.40 31.57 -30.67
CA ALA A 347 -33.41 31.79 -31.72
C ALA A 347 -32.80 33.18 -31.52
N GLY A 348 -31.53 33.24 -31.12
CA GLY A 348 -30.96 34.46 -30.55
C GLY A 348 -31.76 34.90 -29.31
N ASP A 349 -32.35 36.10 -29.35
CA ASP A 349 -33.14 36.70 -28.26
C ASP A 349 -34.66 36.66 -28.48
N ARG A 350 -35.15 36.04 -29.57
CA ARG A 350 -36.58 35.94 -29.85
C ARG A 350 -37.12 34.57 -29.45
N GLU A 351 -38.22 34.56 -28.71
CA GLU A 351 -39.01 33.37 -28.40
C GLU A 351 -39.92 33.07 -29.60
N HIS A 352 -39.83 31.85 -30.13
CA HIS A 352 -40.65 31.33 -31.23
C HIS A 352 -41.49 30.17 -30.72
N ASP A 353 -42.77 30.19 -31.11
CA ASP A 353 -43.69 29.08 -30.88
C ASP A 353 -43.68 28.17 -32.11
N LEU A 354 -43.42 26.87 -31.89
CA LEU A 354 -43.31 25.86 -32.92
C LEU A 354 -44.68 25.34 -33.41
N GLU A 355 -45.77 25.62 -32.68
CA GLU A 355 -47.12 25.23 -33.08
C GLU A 355 -47.73 26.17 -34.13
N GLU A 356 -47.28 27.42 -34.22
CA GLU A 356 -47.85 28.40 -35.16
C GLU A 356 -47.36 28.16 -36.60
N PRO A 357 -48.24 27.72 -37.52
CA PRO A 357 -47.84 27.47 -38.90
C PRO A 357 -47.58 28.81 -39.62
N GLY A 358 -46.35 29.00 -40.11
CA GLY A 358 -45.98 30.12 -40.99
C GLY A 358 -44.85 31.03 -40.49
N GLN A 359 -44.29 30.79 -39.30
CA GLN A 359 -43.05 31.45 -38.89
C GLN A 359 -41.85 30.78 -39.61
N PRO A 360 -40.91 31.56 -40.19
CA PRO A 360 -39.73 30.98 -40.82
C PRO A 360 -38.92 30.20 -39.78
N ALA A 361 -38.51 28.97 -40.12
CA ALA A 361 -37.66 28.17 -39.27
C ALA A 361 -36.41 28.99 -38.89
N PRO A 362 -36.03 29.03 -37.60
CA PRO A 362 -34.91 29.85 -37.17
C PRO A 362 -33.62 29.38 -37.84
N ILE A 363 -32.94 30.32 -38.51
CA ILE A 363 -31.66 30.09 -39.16
C ILE A 363 -30.56 30.30 -38.13
N GLY A 364 -29.81 29.23 -37.82
CA GLY A 364 -28.71 29.26 -36.85
C GLY A 364 -28.99 28.51 -35.54
N PRO A 365 -28.13 28.67 -34.52
CA PRO A 365 -28.26 27.95 -33.25
C PRO A 365 -29.52 28.37 -32.50
N PHE A 366 -30.27 27.39 -32.01
CA PHE A 366 -31.50 27.60 -31.25
C PHE A 366 -31.41 26.95 -29.86
N SER A 367 -32.25 27.36 -28.92
CA SER A 367 -32.31 26.79 -27.58
C SER A 367 -33.74 26.45 -27.21
N VAL A 368 -34.01 25.18 -26.92
CA VAL A 368 -35.36 24.70 -26.58
C VAL A 368 -35.72 25.13 -25.17
N VAL A 369 -36.93 25.66 -24.96
CA VAL A 369 -37.41 26.05 -23.63
C VAL A 369 -37.95 24.80 -22.93
N VAL A 370 -37.33 24.43 -21.82
CA VAL A 370 -37.74 23.26 -21.02
C VAL A 370 -38.72 23.67 -19.92
N ASP A 371 -38.41 24.74 -19.20
CA ASP A 371 -39.29 25.26 -18.15
C ASP A 371 -39.14 26.78 -18.01
N ARG A 372 -40.20 27.42 -17.52
CA ARG A 372 -40.25 28.84 -17.20
C ARG A 372 -40.62 28.98 -15.73
N VAL A 373 -39.70 29.55 -14.96
CA VAL A 373 -39.80 29.57 -13.50
C VAL A 373 -39.64 31.00 -13.00
N VAL A 374 -40.33 31.33 -11.90
CA VAL A 374 -40.12 32.58 -11.18
C VAL A 374 -39.48 32.23 -9.85
N THR A 375 -38.34 32.85 -9.54
CA THR A 375 -37.58 32.55 -8.32
C THR A 375 -38.45 32.80 -7.08
N ARG A 376 -38.75 31.71 -6.36
CA ARG A 376 -39.43 31.72 -5.04
C ARG A 376 -38.84 30.63 -4.16
N GLN A 377 -38.97 30.78 -2.85
CA GLN A 377 -38.56 29.74 -1.90
C GLN A 377 -39.37 28.45 -2.11
N GLY A 378 -38.70 27.30 -1.99
CA GLY A 378 -39.32 25.97 -2.09
C GLY A 378 -39.42 25.35 -3.49
N GLN A 379 -38.90 25.99 -4.56
CA GLN A 379 -38.98 25.46 -5.93
C GLN A 379 -37.77 24.64 -6.38
N GLN A 380 -36.88 24.26 -5.46
CA GLN A 380 -35.62 23.57 -5.79
C GLN A 380 -35.84 22.22 -6.48
N SER A 381 -36.85 21.44 -6.05
CA SER A 381 -37.16 20.14 -6.65
C SER A 381 -37.65 20.27 -8.10
N ARG A 382 -38.46 21.29 -8.38
CA ARG A 382 -38.92 21.59 -9.75
C ARG A 382 -37.74 22.00 -10.64
N LEU A 383 -36.91 22.94 -10.16
CA LEU A 383 -35.73 23.39 -10.90
C LEU A 383 -34.76 22.25 -11.18
N ALA A 384 -34.52 21.36 -10.21
CA ALA A 384 -33.67 20.19 -10.40
C ALA A 384 -34.18 19.29 -11.53
N GLY A 385 -35.49 18.97 -11.54
CA GLY A 385 -36.10 18.17 -12.61
C GLY A 385 -35.98 18.81 -13.99
N SER A 386 -36.23 20.12 -14.08
CA SER A 386 -36.12 20.86 -15.35
C SER A 386 -34.68 20.96 -15.86
N VAL A 387 -33.71 21.13 -14.96
CA VAL A 387 -32.27 21.16 -15.30
C VAL A 387 -31.78 19.77 -15.74
N GLU A 388 -32.20 18.70 -15.06
CA GLU A 388 -31.89 17.33 -15.48
C GLU A 388 -32.42 17.01 -16.88
N GLN A 389 -33.65 17.44 -17.17
CA GLN A 389 -34.26 17.27 -18.47
C GLN A 389 -33.49 18.06 -19.55
N ALA A 390 -33.11 19.31 -19.26
CA ALA A 390 -32.32 20.12 -20.18
C ALA A 390 -30.94 19.50 -20.48
N PHE A 391 -30.23 19.02 -19.45
CA PHE A 391 -28.97 18.32 -19.63
C PHE A 391 -29.12 17.06 -20.49
N ARG A 392 -30.21 16.29 -20.31
CA ARG A 392 -30.44 15.08 -21.10
C ARG A 392 -30.65 15.38 -22.58
N ILE A 393 -31.40 16.44 -22.88
CA ILE A 393 -31.79 16.81 -24.24
C ILE A 393 -30.63 17.43 -25.02
N ALA A 394 -29.87 18.34 -24.39
CA ALA A 394 -28.73 19.03 -25.03
C ALA A 394 -27.39 18.29 -24.83
N GLY A 395 -27.40 17.00 -24.49
CA GLY A 395 -26.18 16.19 -24.41
C GLY A 395 -25.19 16.62 -23.33
N GLY A 396 -25.69 17.24 -22.26
CA GLY A 396 -24.92 17.64 -21.09
C GLY A 396 -24.69 19.15 -20.95
N GLN A 397 -25.39 20.00 -21.70
CA GLN A 397 -25.40 21.46 -21.52
C GLN A 397 -26.78 21.98 -21.10
N VAL A 398 -26.80 23.10 -20.37
CA VAL A 398 -28.01 23.85 -20.05
C VAL A 398 -27.68 25.33 -20.03
N GLN A 399 -28.63 26.16 -20.45
CA GLN A 399 -28.55 27.61 -20.36
C GLN A 399 -29.66 28.11 -19.44
N ILE A 400 -29.28 28.94 -18.47
CA ILE A 400 -30.23 29.68 -17.64
C ILE A 400 -30.31 31.09 -18.22
N ARG A 401 -31.48 31.44 -18.76
CA ARG A 401 -31.73 32.75 -19.34
C ARG A 401 -32.54 33.58 -18.35
N THR A 402 -32.05 34.78 -18.05
CA THR A 402 -32.79 35.84 -17.37
C THR A 402 -33.06 36.96 -18.37
N PRO A 403 -33.89 37.97 -18.04
CA PRO A 403 -34.10 39.12 -18.93
C PRO A 403 -32.83 39.93 -19.22
N GLU A 404 -31.81 39.82 -18.38
CA GLU A 404 -30.58 40.62 -18.44
C GLU A 404 -29.40 39.83 -19.01
N GLU A 405 -29.29 38.54 -18.70
CA GLU A 405 -28.13 37.72 -19.06
C GLU A 405 -28.47 36.25 -19.34
N VAL A 406 -27.57 35.59 -20.09
CA VAL A 406 -27.61 34.15 -20.38
C VAL A 406 -26.37 33.49 -19.79
N THR A 407 -26.58 32.56 -18.86
CA THR A 407 -25.50 31.80 -18.21
C THR A 407 -25.52 30.36 -18.72
N THR A 408 -24.40 29.89 -19.25
CA THR A 408 -24.27 28.51 -19.77
C THR A 408 -23.57 27.61 -18.76
N PHE A 409 -24.13 26.42 -18.52
CA PHE A 409 -23.58 25.36 -17.68
C PHE A 409 -23.38 24.08 -18.48
N SER A 410 -22.34 23.32 -18.14
CA SER A 410 -22.00 22.08 -18.82
C SER A 410 -21.55 21.02 -17.83
N THR A 411 -22.05 19.80 -18.00
CA THR A 411 -21.62 18.60 -17.25
C THR A 411 -20.23 18.13 -17.66
N ARG A 412 -19.76 18.55 -18.85
CA ARG A 412 -18.39 18.33 -19.31
C ARG A 412 -17.57 19.59 -19.02
N PRO A 413 -16.27 19.47 -18.72
CA PRO A 413 -15.43 20.64 -18.55
C PRO A 413 -15.40 21.45 -19.86
N GLN A 414 -15.97 22.64 -19.86
CA GLN A 414 -16.08 23.47 -21.05
C GLN A 414 -15.69 24.92 -20.74
N CYS A 415 -14.96 25.56 -21.66
CA CYS A 415 -14.61 26.97 -21.52
C CYS A 415 -15.82 27.86 -21.82
N ALA A 416 -16.14 28.81 -20.93
CA ALA A 416 -17.23 29.77 -21.12
C ALA A 416 -16.95 30.81 -22.22
N GLY A 417 -15.68 31.07 -22.56
CA GLY A 417 -15.30 32.06 -23.59
C GLY A 417 -15.36 31.51 -25.01
N CYS A 418 -14.58 30.46 -25.30
CA CYS A 418 -14.48 29.89 -26.65
C CYS A 418 -15.35 28.65 -26.88
N GLY A 419 -16.04 28.14 -25.86
CA GLY A 419 -16.88 26.95 -25.98
C GLY A 419 -16.11 25.63 -26.13
N ARG A 420 -14.77 25.62 -26.09
CA ARG A 420 -13.96 24.41 -26.20
C ARG A 420 -14.22 23.44 -25.05
N VAL A 421 -14.41 22.16 -25.39
CA VAL A 421 -14.61 21.07 -24.42
C VAL A 421 -13.27 20.42 -24.08
N PHE A 422 -13.06 20.14 -22.79
CA PHE A 422 -11.85 19.53 -22.25
C PHE A 422 -12.16 18.15 -21.68
N ALA A 423 -11.15 17.26 -21.70
CA ALA A 423 -11.23 15.98 -21.03
C ALA A 423 -11.30 16.16 -19.51
N ARG A 424 -11.98 15.24 -18.81
CA ARG A 424 -11.97 15.21 -17.34
C ARG A 424 -10.56 14.92 -16.84
N LYS A 425 -10.15 15.61 -15.77
CA LYS A 425 -8.87 15.36 -15.10
C LYS A 425 -8.77 13.90 -14.68
N THR A 426 -7.73 13.22 -15.14
CA THR A 426 -7.35 11.88 -14.67
C THR A 426 -5.84 11.83 -14.48
N PRO A 427 -5.31 10.95 -13.62
CA PRO A 427 -3.86 10.87 -13.41
C PRO A 427 -3.10 10.52 -14.71
N ARG A 428 -3.75 9.87 -15.68
CA ARG A 428 -3.17 9.51 -16.98
C ARG A 428 -2.85 10.73 -17.84
N LEU A 429 -3.66 11.78 -17.80
CA LEU A 429 -3.42 13.01 -18.56
C LEU A 429 -2.14 13.76 -18.15
N PHE A 430 -1.64 13.50 -16.95
CA PHE A 430 -0.40 14.10 -16.43
C PHE A 430 0.82 13.18 -16.62
N SER A 431 0.65 12.07 -17.34
CA SER A 431 1.74 11.18 -17.72
C SER A 431 2.49 11.74 -18.93
N ARG A 432 3.81 11.51 -18.98
CA ARG A 432 4.63 11.87 -20.14
C ARG A 432 4.54 10.86 -21.28
N ASP A 433 3.99 9.69 -21.00
CA ASP A 433 3.84 8.61 -21.97
C ASP A 433 2.84 9.00 -23.07
N PRO A 434 3.25 9.05 -24.35
CA PRO A 434 2.38 9.36 -25.47
C PRO A 434 1.14 8.46 -25.55
N GLU A 435 1.26 7.18 -25.21
CA GLU A 435 0.14 6.22 -25.28
C GLU A 435 -0.96 6.52 -24.26
N THR A 436 -0.60 7.19 -23.17
CA THR A 436 -1.55 7.53 -22.10
C THR A 436 -2.35 8.81 -22.35
N GLY A 437 -2.07 9.51 -23.46
CA GLY A 437 -2.76 10.73 -23.87
C GLY A 437 -2.34 12.01 -23.14
N GLY A 438 -1.35 11.94 -22.24
CA GLY A 438 -0.74 13.11 -21.58
C GLY A 438 0.56 13.60 -22.24
N GLY A 439 1.20 12.76 -23.06
CA GLY A 439 2.39 13.14 -23.82
C GLY A 439 2.09 14.24 -24.83
N CYS A 440 3.03 15.18 -25.00
CA CYS A 440 2.91 16.22 -26.03
C CYS A 440 2.94 15.56 -27.42
N PRO A 441 1.92 15.78 -28.28
CA PRO A 441 2.03 15.44 -29.69
C PRO A 441 3.11 16.34 -30.31
N ALA A 442 4.05 15.74 -31.03
CA ALA A 442 5.23 16.39 -31.59
C ALA A 442 4.90 17.37 -32.73
#